data_AF-A0A9D5TP83-F1
#
_entry.id   AF-A0A9D5TP83-F1
#
_cell.length_a   1.000
_cell.length_b   1.000
_cell.length_c   1.000
_cell.angle_alpha   90.00
_cell.angle_beta   90.00
_cell.angle_gamma   90.00
#
_symmetry.space_group_name_H-M   'P 1'
#
loop_
_entity.id
_entity.type
_entity.pdbx_description
1 polymer ?
#
loop_
_entity_poly.entity_id
_entity_poly.type
_entity_poly.pdbx_seq_one_letter_code
_entity_poly.pdbx_strand_id
1 'polypeptide(L)' 'MSDILFKTDDYIFSYRVGGVLIHNGKVLMQNAEGDDGYAFIGGHVAFGETTDETLVREFIEYVSELHENG' A
#
# COMPACT_ATOMS: atom_id res chain seq x y z
N MET A 1 13.49 -3.85 -1.52
CA MET A 1 13.50 -4.40 -2.89
C MET A 1 13.38 -3.25 -3.88
N SER A 2 13.52 -3.47 -5.18
CA SER A 2 13.29 -2.40 -6.17
C SER A 2 11.83 -2.40 -6.59
N ASP A 3 11.17 -1.26 -6.51
CA ASP A 3 9.80 -1.07 -6.97
C ASP A 3 9.71 -1.07 -8.49
N ILE A 4 8.58 -1.50 -9.03
CA ILE A 4 8.22 -1.35 -10.44
C ILE A 4 7.75 0.10 -10.66
N LEU A 5 8.73 1.00 -10.71
CA LEU A 5 8.57 2.42 -10.93
C LEU A 5 9.48 2.85 -12.09
N PHE A 6 8.88 3.11 -13.24
CA PHE A 6 9.60 3.59 -14.42
C PHE A 6 9.36 5.08 -14.59
N LYS A 7 10.45 5.86 -14.62
CA LYS A 7 10.41 7.30 -14.88
C LYS A 7 11.04 7.58 -16.23
N THR A 8 10.38 8.41 -17.02
CA THR A 8 10.90 9.01 -18.25
C THR A 8 10.84 10.53 -18.09
N ASP A 9 11.34 11.27 -19.08
CA ASP A 9 11.25 12.73 -19.08
C ASP A 9 9.78 13.23 -19.11
N ASP A 10 8.89 12.44 -19.73
CA ASP A 10 7.50 12.84 -19.97
C ASP A 10 6.49 12.23 -18.99
N TYR A 11 6.80 11.06 -18.40
CA TYR A 11 5.84 10.33 -17.57
C TYR A 11 6.47 9.44 -16.52
N ILE A 12 5.66 9.14 -15.51
CA ILE A 12 5.94 8.17 -14.46
C ILE A 12 4.92 7.05 -14.56
N PHE A 13 5.40 5.82 -14.76
CA PHE A 13 4.61 4.62 -14.58
C PHE A 13 4.91 4.01 -13.21
N SER A 14 3.88 3.82 -12.40
CA SER A 14 3.97 3.16 -11.10
C SER A 14 3.00 1.98 -11.07
N TYR A 15 3.52 0.77 -10.89
CA TYR A 15 2.66 -0.39 -10.64
C TYR A 15 2.38 -0.53 -9.15
N ARG A 16 1.10 -0.53 -8.78
CA ARG A 16 0.64 -0.54 -7.40
C ARG A 16 -0.46 -1.56 -7.19
N VAL A 17 -0.53 -2.09 -5.98
CA VAL A 17 -1.63 -2.93 -5.50
C VAL A 17 -2.29 -2.23 -4.31
N GLY A 18 -3.61 -2.34 -4.21
CA GLY A 18 -4.39 -1.87 -3.06
C GLY A 18 -5.36 -2.95 -2.63
N GLY A 19 -5.49 -3.16 -1.32
CA GLY A 19 -6.40 -4.12 -0.73
C GLY A 19 -7.64 -3.45 -0.15
N VAL A 20 -8.79 -4.06 -0.40
CA VAL A 20 -10.05 -3.68 0.23
C VAL A 20 -10.40 -4.75 1.26
N LEU A 21 -10.21 -4.43 2.54
CA LEU A 21 -10.63 -5.29 3.63
C LEU A 21 -12.02 -4.88 4.11
N ILE A 22 -12.98 -5.81 4.03
CA ILE A 22 -14.35 -5.60 4.51
C ILE A 22 -14.60 -6.50 5.72
N HIS A 23 -15.00 -5.90 6.83
CA HIS A 23 -15.36 -6.62 8.04
C HIS A 23 -16.56 -5.97 8.73
N ASN A 24 -17.60 -6.76 9.04
CA ASN A 24 -18.84 -6.29 9.66
C ASN A 24 -19.49 -5.10 8.93
N GLY A 25 -19.48 -5.13 7.59
CA GLY A 25 -20.03 -4.08 6.74
C GLY A 25 -19.23 -2.77 6.74
N LYS A 26 -18.03 -2.76 7.31
CA LYS A 26 -17.10 -1.61 7.32
C LYS A 26 -15.88 -1.91 6.46
N VAL A 27 -15.30 -0.88 5.88
CA VAL A 27 -14.07 -0.94 5.09
C VAL A 27 -12.91 -0.40 5.91
N LEU A 28 -11.79 -1.12 5.94
CA LEU A 28 -10.56 -0.63 6.56
C LEU A 28 -9.86 0.37 5.62
N MET A 29 -9.51 1.54 6.15
CA MET A 29 -8.83 2.61 5.43
C MET A 29 -7.66 3.12 6.28
N GLN A 30 -6.55 3.47 5.63
CA GLN A 30 -5.42 4.16 6.24
C GLN A 30 -5.70 5.67 6.27
N ASN A 31 -5.40 6.30 7.40
CA ASN A 31 -5.33 7.75 7.55
C ASN A 31 -3.91 8.07 8.02
N ALA A 32 -3.09 8.60 7.13
CA ALA A 32 -1.74 9.01 7.47
C ALA A 32 -1.80 10.39 8.13
N GLU A 33 -1.00 10.60 9.18
CA GLU A 33 -0.95 11.90 9.85
C GLU A 33 -0.56 13.00 8.86
N GLY A 34 -1.38 14.05 8.78
CA GLY A 34 -1.16 15.18 7.88
C GLY A 34 -1.69 14.99 6.47
N ASP A 35 -2.41 13.89 6.18
CA ASP A 35 -3.18 13.73 4.95
C ASP A 35 -4.66 14.06 5.20
N ASP A 36 -5.28 14.81 4.28
CA ASP A 36 -6.70 15.19 4.34
C ASP A 36 -7.63 14.05 3.88
N GLY A 37 -7.05 12.92 3.43
CA GLY A 37 -7.76 11.79 2.83
C GLY A 37 -7.62 10.46 3.56
N TYR A 38 -8.54 9.54 3.23
CA TYR A 38 -8.42 8.12 3.53
C TYR A 38 -7.92 7.37 2.30
N ALA A 39 -6.95 6.49 2.48
CA ALA A 39 -6.42 5.63 1.42
C ALA A 39 -6.70 4.15 1.71
N PHE A 40 -6.74 3.33 0.66
CA PHE A 40 -6.67 1.88 0.83
C PHE A 40 -5.25 1.48 1.20
N ILE A 41 -5.13 0.43 2.01
CA ILE A 41 -3.84 -0.16 2.35
C ILE A 41 -3.25 -0.82 1.10
N GLY A 42 -1.98 -0.54 0.84
CA GLY A 42 -1.25 -1.08 -0.30
C GLY A 42 -0.08 -0.18 -0.67
N GLY A 43 0.62 -0.55 -1.72
CA GLY A 43 1.86 0.13 -2.09
C GLY A 43 2.44 -0.33 -3.40
N HIS A 44 3.74 -0.11 -3.53
CA HIS A 44 4.48 -0.41 -4.76
C HIS A 44 4.76 -1.91 -4.87
N VAL A 45 4.48 -2.46 -6.05
CA VAL A 45 4.85 -3.84 -6.36
C VAL A 45 6.35 -3.88 -6.63
N ALA A 46 7.07 -4.76 -5.95
CA ALA A 46 8.50 -4.93 -6.17
C ALA A 46 8.79 -5.94 -7.28
N PHE A 47 9.94 -5.80 -7.95
CA PHE A 47 10.39 -6.78 -8.92
C PHE A 47 10.56 -8.16 -8.28
N GLY A 48 9.89 -9.16 -8.86
CA GLY A 48 9.94 -10.54 -8.40
C GLY A 48 8.85 -10.89 -7.38
N GLU A 49 8.01 -9.94 -6.96
CA GLU A 49 6.80 -10.22 -6.17
C GLU A 49 5.58 -10.42 -7.08
N THR A 50 4.71 -11.34 -6.68
CA THR A 50 3.32 -11.37 -7.14
C THR A 50 2.50 -10.28 -6.43
N THR A 51 1.37 -9.89 -7.01
CA THR A 51 0.47 -8.91 -6.37
C THR A 51 -0.04 -9.36 -5.01
N ASP A 52 -0.24 -10.66 -4.82
CA ASP A 52 -0.69 -11.23 -3.54
C ASP A 52 0.40 -11.12 -2.46
N GLU A 53 1.66 -11.41 -2.81
CA GLU A 53 2.81 -11.25 -1.90
C GLU A 53 3.02 -9.78 -1.51
N THR A 54 2.99 -8.87 -2.49
CA THR A 54 3.05 -7.43 -2.23
C THR A 54 1.92 -7.02 -1.28
N LEU A 55 0.68 -7.46 -1.52
CA LEU A 55 -0.45 -7.05 -0.69
C LEU A 55 -0.33 -7.56 0.75
N VAL A 56 0.14 -8.80 0.96
CA VAL A 56 0.40 -9.34 2.30
C VAL A 56 1.48 -8.54 3.02
N ARG A 57 2.59 -8.21 2.33
CA ARG A 57 3.68 -7.41 2.90
C ARG A 57 3.19 -6.02 3.33
N GLU A 58 2.48 -5.30 2.46
CA GLU A 58 1.95 -3.95 2.74
C GLU A 58 0.98 -3.97 3.94
N PHE A 59 0.15 -5.00 4.08
CA PHE A 59 -0.72 -5.16 5.25
C PHE A 59 0.07 -5.40 6.55
N ILE A 60 1.16 -6.18 6.49
CA ILE A 60 2.03 -6.42 7.65
C ILE A 60 2.71 -5.11 8.07
N GLU A 61 3.28 -4.37 7.12
CA GLU A 61 3.93 -3.08 7.36
C GLU A 61 2.95 -2.09 8.02
N TYR A 62 1.74 -1.95 7.48
CA TYR A 62 0.70 -1.10 8.07
C TYR A 62 0.35 -1.48 9.52
N VAL A 63 0.18 -2.76 9.83
CA VAL A 63 -0.13 -3.22 11.20
C VAL A 63 1.06 -3.00 12.13
N SER A 64 2.29 -3.18 11.65
CA SER A 64 3.50 -2.88 12.40
C SER A 64 3.59 -1.40 12.76
N GLU A 65 3.34 -0.49 11.81
CA GLU A 65 3.32 0.97 12.06
C GLU A 65 2.28 1.38 13.10
N LEU A 66 1.10 0.76 13.10
CA LEU A 66 0.08 1.02 14.13
C LEU A 66 0.54 0.66 15.54
N HIS A 67 1.36 -0.39 15.68
CA HIS A 67 1.85 -0.85 16.98
C HIS A 67 3.04 -0.03 17.49
N GLU A 68 3.82 0.58 16.62
CA GLU A 68 4.96 1.44 17.01
C GLU A 68 4.51 2.84 17.46
N ASN A 69 3.35 3.30 16.99
CA ASN A 69 2.79 4.62 17.34
C ASN A 69 1.78 4.57 18.51
N GLY A 70 1.64 3.41 19.18
CA GLY A 70 0.68 3.15 20.27
C GLY A 70 1.26 3.23 21.68
#